data_AF-A0A1I9G9N3-F1
#
_entry.id   AF-A0A1I9G9N3-F1
#
_cell.length_a   1.000
_cell.length_b   1.000
_cell.length_c   1.000
_cell.angle_alpha   90.00
_cell.angle_beta   90.00
_cell.angle_gamma   90.00
#
_symmetry.space_group_name_H-M   'P 1'
#
loop_
_entity.id
_entity.type
_entity.pdbx_description
1 polymer ?
#
loop_
_entity_poly.entity_id
_entity_poly.type
_entity_poly.pdbx_seq_one_letter_code
_entity_poly.pdbx_strand_id
1 'polypeptide(L)'
;FFINIRNGKFSPEYCRLVIEATSSEFVTFEMVQLMIMNLFKQWSIFESQVFQQCFKYLLENAVHKFRASKLIRTEMLRACAKLLKRSIFDGKACDADMLDQTVHFLLTNEDPQLQAIACEFIEAIAHEFATSWRSSNLGISFDFHVRARHSFE
;
A
#
# COMPACT_ATOMS: atom_id res chain seq x y z
N PHE A 1 -3.91 15.83 18.17
CA PHE A 1 -4.99 15.46 17.21
C PHE A 1 -4.65 14.16 16.48
N PHE A 2 -3.65 14.11 15.58
CA PHE A 2 -3.30 12.89 14.83
C PHE A 2 -2.82 11.70 15.69
N ILE A 3 -2.13 11.93 16.80
CA ILE A 3 -1.77 10.86 17.76
C ILE A 3 -3.03 10.20 18.37
N ASN A 4 -4.05 11.00 18.67
CA ASN A 4 -5.33 10.48 19.17
C ASN A 4 -6.11 9.76 18.08
N ILE A 5 -6.00 10.21 16.82
CA ILE A 5 -6.54 9.50 15.66
C ILE A 5 -5.84 8.13 15.48
N ARG A 6 -4.53 8.08 15.65
CA ARG A 6 -3.74 6.83 15.54
C ARG A 6 -4.13 5.76 16.57
N ASN A 7 -4.68 6.20 17.71
CA ASN A 7 -5.18 5.32 18.78
C ASN A 7 -6.66 4.97 18.62
N GLY A 8 -7.41 5.65 17.75
CA GLY A 8 -8.80 5.35 17.44
C GLY A 8 -8.95 4.19 16.45
N LYS A 9 -10.05 3.44 16.55
CA LYS A 9 -10.42 2.39 15.59
C LYS A 9 -11.05 3.03 14.34
N PHE A 10 -10.24 3.57 13.45
CA PHE A 10 -10.73 4.11 12.17
C PHE A 10 -10.80 3.01 11.11
N SER A 11 -11.96 2.84 10.49
CA SER A 11 -12.11 1.92 9.37
C SER A 11 -11.29 2.42 8.17
N PRO A 12 -10.86 1.53 7.27
CA PRO A 12 -10.25 1.94 6.00
C PRO A 12 -11.14 2.92 5.23
N GLU A 13 -12.45 2.73 5.30
CA GLU A 13 -13.45 3.61 4.70
C GLU A 13 -13.41 5.04 5.24
N TYR A 14 -13.24 5.22 6.56
CA TYR A 14 -13.08 6.56 7.12
C TYR A 14 -11.82 7.25 6.59
N CYS A 15 -10.68 6.53 6.53
CA CYS A 15 -9.46 7.09 5.96
C CYS A 15 -9.67 7.51 4.50
N ARG A 16 -10.40 6.70 3.72
CA ARG A 16 -10.76 6.99 2.32
C ARG A 16 -11.54 8.31 2.22
N LEU A 17 -12.60 8.46 3.01
CA LEU A 17 -13.42 9.68 3.02
C LEU A 17 -12.61 10.94 3.36
N VAL A 18 -11.67 10.85 4.30
CA VAL A 18 -10.80 12.00 4.65
C VAL A 18 -9.84 12.33 3.50
N ILE A 19 -9.24 11.33 2.85
CA ILE A 19 -8.37 11.52 1.68
C ILE A 19 -9.13 12.16 0.51
N GLU A 20 -10.41 11.82 0.36
CA GLU A 20 -11.27 12.38 -0.68
C GLU A 20 -11.66 13.84 -0.40
N ALA A 21 -11.89 14.18 0.87
CA ALA A 21 -12.33 15.51 1.29
C ALA A 21 -11.21 16.54 1.48
N THR A 22 -9.96 16.12 1.69
CA THR A 22 -8.85 17.02 1.99
C THR A 22 -8.08 17.47 0.74
N SER A 23 -7.61 18.72 0.74
CA SER A 23 -6.60 19.23 -0.19
C SER A 23 -5.19 19.25 0.40
N SER A 24 -5.05 18.93 1.69
CA SER A 24 -3.75 18.93 2.37
C SER A 24 -3.01 17.62 2.11
N GLU A 25 -1.85 17.71 1.46
CA GLU A 25 -0.96 16.57 1.24
C GLU A 25 -0.55 15.92 2.57
N PHE A 26 -0.22 16.70 3.59
CA PHE A 26 0.13 16.17 4.90
C PHE A 26 -0.99 15.30 5.49
N VAL A 27 -2.24 15.76 5.42
CA VAL A 27 -3.39 14.98 5.90
C VAL A 27 -3.55 13.70 5.09
N THR A 28 -3.42 13.77 3.76
CA THR A 28 -3.48 12.60 2.88
C THR A 28 -2.41 11.57 3.24
N PHE A 29 -1.17 12.01 3.43
CA PHE A 29 -0.05 11.17 3.82
C PHE A 29 -0.33 10.43 5.14
N GLU A 30 -0.74 11.14 6.18
CA GLU A 30 -1.09 10.56 7.49
C GLU A 30 -2.26 9.57 7.38
N MET A 31 -3.27 9.86 6.55
CA MET A 31 -4.41 8.96 6.35
C MET A 31 -4.04 7.68 5.61
N VAL A 32 -3.14 7.74 4.63
CA VAL A 32 -2.62 6.53 3.95
C VAL A 32 -1.88 5.65 4.96
N GLN A 33 -1.03 6.23 5.81
CA GLN A 33 -0.31 5.48 6.85
C GLN A 33 -1.26 4.85 7.88
N LEU A 34 -2.28 5.60 8.30
CA LEU A 34 -3.29 5.12 9.24
C LEU A 34 -4.11 3.96 8.65
N MET A 35 -4.50 4.08 7.37
CA MET A 35 -5.25 3.05 6.65
C MET A 35 -4.47 1.72 6.65
N ILE A 36 -3.20 1.72 6.26
CA ILE A 36 -2.36 0.51 6.23
C ILE A 36 -2.16 -0.07 7.62
N MET A 37 -1.87 0.77 8.62
CA MET A 37 -1.70 0.31 9.99
C MET A 37 -2.97 -0.40 10.52
N ASN A 38 -4.16 0.15 10.24
CA ASN A 38 -5.41 -0.43 10.70
C ASN A 38 -5.77 -1.71 9.95
N LEU A 39 -5.50 -1.78 8.63
CA LEU A 39 -5.65 -3.02 7.85
C LEU A 39 -4.80 -4.14 8.43
N PHE A 40 -3.54 -3.86 8.79
CA PHE A 40 -2.63 -4.87 9.31
C PHE A 40 -3.04 -5.38 10.70
N LYS A 41 -3.49 -4.50 11.59
CA LYS A 41 -4.02 -4.88 12.90
C LYS A 41 -5.26 -5.78 12.79
N GLN A 42 -6.00 -5.69 11.69
CA GLN A 42 -7.24 -6.44 11.44
C GLN A 42 -7.05 -7.52 10.36
N TRP A 43 -5.80 -7.91 10.05
CA TRP A 43 -5.49 -8.84 8.95
C TRP A 43 -6.28 -10.15 9.04
N SER A 44 -6.38 -10.72 10.24
CA SER A 44 -7.08 -11.98 10.47
C SER A 44 -8.61 -11.84 10.52
N ILE A 45 -9.14 -10.61 10.59
CA ILE A 45 -10.57 -10.35 10.84
C ILE A 45 -11.28 -9.92 9.56
N PHE A 46 -10.68 -9.03 8.77
CA PHE A 46 -11.32 -8.55 7.53
C PHE A 46 -11.28 -9.58 6.41
N GLU A 47 -12.23 -9.49 5.49
CA GLU A 47 -12.27 -10.31 4.27
C GLU A 47 -11.29 -9.78 3.21
N SER A 48 -10.84 -10.66 2.31
CA SER A 48 -9.90 -10.31 1.22
C SER A 48 -10.38 -9.13 0.38
N GLN A 49 -11.70 -9.03 0.15
CA GLN A 49 -12.30 -7.94 -0.63
C GLN A 49 -11.93 -6.55 -0.09
N VAL A 50 -11.88 -6.37 1.23
CA VAL A 50 -11.52 -5.09 1.85
C VAL A 50 -10.09 -4.69 1.49
N PHE A 51 -9.17 -5.66 1.53
CA PHE A 51 -7.76 -5.41 1.22
C PHE A 51 -7.55 -5.14 -0.26
N GLN A 52 -8.20 -5.91 -1.14
CA GLN A 52 -8.16 -5.72 -2.59
C GLN A 52 -8.71 -4.35 -3.00
N GLN A 53 -9.82 -3.92 -2.40
CA GLN A 53 -10.39 -2.58 -2.62
C GLN A 53 -9.44 -1.48 -2.17
N CYS A 54 -8.80 -1.62 -1.01
CA CYS A 54 -7.80 -0.65 -0.55
C CYS A 54 -6.56 -0.62 -1.46
N PHE A 55 -6.04 -1.77 -1.87
CA PHE A 55 -4.91 -1.86 -2.80
C PHE A 55 -5.22 -1.13 -4.11
N LYS A 56 -6.37 -1.46 -4.72
CA LYS A 56 -6.83 -0.84 -5.97
C LYS A 56 -7.01 0.68 -5.81
N TYR A 57 -7.69 1.10 -4.74
CA TYR A 57 -7.90 2.53 -4.45
C TYR A 57 -6.57 3.29 -4.36
N LEU A 58 -5.60 2.78 -3.60
CA LEU A 58 -4.31 3.44 -3.40
C LEU A 58 -3.52 3.54 -4.71
N LEU A 59 -3.50 2.45 -5.49
CA LEU A 59 -2.81 2.40 -6.76
C LEU A 59 -3.44 3.34 -7.80
N GLU A 60 -4.76 3.29 -7.98
CA GLU A 60 -5.48 4.18 -8.91
C GLU A 60 -5.26 5.66 -8.54
N ASN A 61 -5.28 5.98 -7.25
CA ASN A 61 -5.04 7.34 -6.79
C ASN A 61 -3.59 7.78 -6.99
N ALA A 62 -2.60 6.89 -6.83
CA ALA A 62 -1.20 7.17 -7.11
C ALA A 62 -0.98 7.48 -8.61
N VAL A 63 -1.66 6.72 -9.47
CA VAL A 63 -1.55 6.81 -10.93
C VAL A 63 -2.31 8.00 -11.51
N HIS A 64 -3.46 8.36 -10.93
CA HIS A 64 -4.35 9.40 -11.46
C HIS A 64 -4.36 10.65 -10.58
N LYS A 65 -5.08 10.64 -9.45
CA LYS A 65 -5.37 11.84 -8.65
C LYS A 65 -4.11 12.52 -8.10
N PHE A 66 -3.18 11.73 -7.57
CA PHE A 66 -1.95 12.22 -6.95
C PHE A 66 -0.73 12.05 -7.84
N ARG A 67 -0.95 11.84 -9.15
CA ARG A 67 0.11 11.67 -10.13
C ARG A 67 1.17 12.78 -10.08
N ALA A 68 0.78 14.03 -9.88
CA ALA A 68 1.70 15.16 -9.79
C ALA A 68 2.40 15.29 -8.43
N SER A 69 1.78 14.76 -7.36
CA SER A 69 2.32 14.85 -6.00
C SER A 69 3.29 13.70 -5.74
N LYS A 70 4.59 13.95 -5.87
CA LYS A 70 5.61 12.93 -5.61
C LYS A 70 5.49 12.37 -4.18
N LEU A 71 5.27 13.23 -3.19
CA LEU A 71 5.14 12.81 -1.79
C LEU A 71 4.01 11.79 -1.60
N ILE A 72 2.81 12.12 -2.09
CA ILE A 72 1.63 11.28 -1.89
C ILE A 72 1.68 10.03 -2.76
N ARG A 73 2.07 10.17 -4.01
CA ARG A 73 2.26 9.04 -4.92
C ARG A 73 3.24 8.03 -4.34
N THR A 74 4.41 8.46 -3.88
CA THR A 74 5.40 7.56 -3.28
C THR A 74 4.84 6.86 -2.03
N GLU A 75 4.09 7.55 -1.17
CA GLU A 75 3.50 6.91 0.01
C GLU A 75 2.41 5.89 -0.35
N MET A 76 1.57 6.18 -1.36
CA MET A 76 0.56 5.22 -1.85
C MET A 76 1.20 3.99 -2.50
N LEU A 77 2.25 4.15 -3.30
CA LEU A 77 2.98 3.01 -3.88
C LEU A 77 3.66 2.15 -2.80
N ARG A 78 4.26 2.79 -1.78
CA ARG A 78 4.78 2.09 -0.60
C ARG A 78 3.69 1.34 0.14
N ALA A 79 2.52 1.96 0.32
CA ALA A 79 1.37 1.31 0.95
C ALA A 79 0.92 0.06 0.17
N CYS A 80 0.91 0.12 -1.16
CA CYS A 80 0.66 -1.05 -2.02
C CYS A 80 1.74 -2.13 -1.87
N ALA A 81 3.02 -1.76 -1.86
CA ALA A 81 4.13 -2.71 -1.65
C ALA A 81 4.02 -3.45 -0.31
N LYS A 82 3.62 -2.74 0.75
CA LYS A 82 3.37 -3.32 2.08
C LYS A 82 2.24 -4.34 2.05
N LEU A 83 1.12 -3.99 1.40
CA LEU A 83 -0.03 -4.89 1.24
C LEU A 83 0.36 -6.14 0.44
N LEU A 84 1.14 -5.99 -0.63
CA LEU A 84 1.68 -7.10 -1.43
C LEU A 84 2.54 -8.02 -0.56
N LYS A 85 3.55 -7.49 0.13
CA LYS A 85 4.41 -8.28 1.01
C LYS A 85 3.63 -9.02 2.08
N ARG A 86 2.61 -8.38 2.67
CA ARG A 86 1.78 -9.03 3.68
C ARG A 86 0.90 -10.14 3.11
N SER A 87 0.55 -10.04 1.82
CA SER A 87 -0.28 -10.98 1.06
C SER A 87 0.49 -12.13 0.42
N ILE A 88 1.82 -12.13 0.48
CA ILE A 88 2.66 -13.07 -0.29
C ILE A 88 2.31 -14.56 -0.10
N PHE A 89 1.72 -14.93 1.04
CA PHE A 89 1.32 -16.31 1.35
C PHE A 89 -0.18 -16.59 1.23
N ASP A 90 -1.04 -15.57 1.19
CA ASP A 90 -2.50 -15.73 1.26
C ASP A 90 -3.26 -15.01 0.14
N GLY A 91 -2.56 -14.24 -0.71
CA GLY A 91 -3.15 -13.48 -1.83
C GLY A 91 -4.20 -12.45 -1.40
N LYS A 92 -4.23 -12.06 -0.12
CA LYS A 92 -5.40 -11.39 0.45
C LYS A 92 -5.65 -9.99 -0.12
N ALA A 93 -4.60 -9.20 -0.34
CA ALA A 93 -4.70 -7.86 -0.92
C ALA A 93 -4.35 -7.81 -2.41
N CYS A 94 -3.36 -8.60 -2.81
CA CYS A 94 -2.83 -8.67 -4.17
C CYS A 94 -2.07 -10.01 -4.30
N ASP A 95 -2.22 -10.67 -5.45
CA ASP A 95 -1.49 -11.87 -5.83
C ASP A 95 -0.50 -11.55 -6.98
N ALA A 96 0.29 -12.56 -7.37
CA ALA A 96 1.30 -12.41 -8.41
C ALA A 96 0.68 -12.03 -9.78
N ASP A 97 -0.45 -12.64 -10.14
CA ASP A 97 -1.13 -12.38 -11.40
C ASP A 97 -1.63 -10.93 -11.47
N MET A 98 -2.25 -10.44 -10.41
CA MET A 98 -2.72 -9.06 -10.31
C MET A 98 -1.55 -8.06 -10.35
N LEU A 99 -0.44 -8.37 -9.70
CA LEU A 99 0.76 -7.55 -9.72
C LEU A 99 1.35 -7.47 -11.14
N ASP A 100 1.52 -8.62 -11.79
CA ASP A 100 2.10 -8.71 -13.13
C ASP A 100 1.26 -7.96 -14.15
N GLN A 101 -0.07 -8.16 -14.11
CA GLN A 101 -0.99 -7.41 -14.98
C GLN A 101 -0.92 -5.90 -14.75
N THR A 102 -0.83 -5.49 -13.48
CA THR A 102 -0.73 -4.08 -13.10
C THR A 102 0.56 -3.44 -13.63
N VAL A 103 1.70 -4.07 -13.35
CA VAL A 103 3.01 -3.55 -13.76
C VAL A 103 3.13 -3.56 -15.28
N HIS A 104 2.68 -4.62 -15.93
CA HIS A 104 2.67 -4.73 -17.40
C HIS A 104 1.83 -3.63 -18.03
N PHE A 105 0.62 -3.37 -17.51
CA PHE A 105 -0.25 -2.30 -18.00
C PHE A 105 0.42 -0.92 -17.89
N LEU A 106 1.09 -0.63 -16.78
CA LEU A 106 1.76 0.66 -16.59
C LEU A 106 3.02 0.81 -17.46
N LEU A 107 3.82 -0.25 -17.63
CA LEU A 107 5.06 -0.24 -18.41
C LEU A 107 4.82 -0.20 -19.93
N THR A 108 3.76 -0.84 -20.40
CA THR A 108 3.44 -0.89 -21.85
C THR A 108 2.60 0.29 -22.32
N ASN A 109 2.19 1.15 -21.39
CA ASN A 109 1.45 2.36 -21.73
C ASN A 109 2.33 3.34 -22.54
N GLU A 110 1.74 4.04 -23.51
CA GLU A 110 2.45 5.04 -24.31
C GLU A 110 2.83 6.30 -23.51
N ASP A 111 2.21 6.51 -22.35
CA ASP A 111 2.47 7.65 -21.48
C ASP A 111 3.76 7.44 -20.64
N PRO A 112 4.84 8.21 -20.89
CA PRO A 112 6.12 8.03 -20.21
C PRO A 112 6.06 8.23 -18.69
N GLN A 113 5.13 9.06 -18.19
CA GLN A 113 5.03 9.20 -16.73
C GLN A 113 4.30 8.01 -16.09
N LEU A 114 3.47 7.25 -16.82
CA LEU A 114 2.93 5.98 -16.30
C LEU A 114 4.03 4.93 -16.20
N GLN A 115 4.92 4.87 -17.19
CA GLN A 115 6.10 4.00 -17.16
C GLN A 115 7.02 4.36 -15.99
N ALA A 116 7.25 5.66 -15.74
CA ALA A 116 8.04 6.11 -14.60
C ALA A 116 7.40 5.71 -13.25
N ILE A 117 6.07 5.79 -13.14
CA ILE A 117 5.34 5.34 -11.94
C ILE A 117 5.45 3.83 -11.76
N ALA A 118 5.46 3.05 -12.85
CA ALA A 118 5.72 1.62 -12.79
C ALA A 118 7.09 1.33 -12.19
N CYS A 119 8.14 2.04 -12.63
CA CYS A 119 9.48 1.92 -12.07
C CYS A 119 9.50 2.29 -10.57
N GLU A 120 8.85 3.40 -10.18
CA GLU A 120 8.73 3.77 -8.76
C GLU A 120 8.03 2.68 -7.93
N PHE A 121 7.03 2.01 -8.51
CA PHE A 121 6.33 0.94 -7.82
C PHE A 121 7.20 -0.32 -7.69
N ILE A 122 7.92 -0.72 -8.74
CA ILE A 122 8.90 -1.82 -8.71
C ILE A 122 9.97 -1.56 -7.65
N GLU A 123 10.51 -0.34 -7.60
CA GLU A 123 11.47 0.07 -6.58
C GLU A 123 10.87 -0.01 -5.17
N ALA A 124 9.63 0.44 -4.98
CA ALA A 124 8.94 0.35 -3.70
C ALA A 124 8.75 -1.11 -3.25
N ILE A 125 8.41 -2.01 -4.17
CA ILE A 125 8.29 -3.45 -3.91
C ILE A 125 9.64 -4.04 -3.52
N ALA A 126 10.67 -3.84 -4.34
CA ALA A 126 12.01 -4.34 -4.07
C ALA A 126 12.53 -3.86 -2.71
N HIS A 127 12.34 -2.57 -2.40
CA HIS A 127 12.70 -2.00 -1.11
C HIS A 127 11.91 -2.62 0.04
N GLU A 128 10.61 -2.80 -0.11
CA GLU A 128 9.76 -3.39 0.93
C GLU A 128 10.18 -4.84 1.20
N PHE A 129 10.47 -5.67 0.19
CA PHE A 129 10.94 -7.05 0.41
C PHE A 129 12.38 -7.14 0.92
N ALA A 130 13.27 -6.22 0.55
CA ALA A 130 14.65 -6.17 1.04
C ALA A 130 14.74 -5.70 2.51
N THR A 131 13.76 -4.93 2.99
CA THR A 131 13.74 -4.41 4.35
C THR A 131 12.95 -5.30 5.31
N SER A 132 13.32 -5.27 6.59
CA SER A 132 12.52 -5.84 7.67
C SER A 132 12.09 -4.72 8.59
N TRP A 133 10.78 -4.48 8.75
CA TRP A 133 10.33 -3.50 9.73
C TRP A 133 10.45 -4.10 11.14
N ARG A 134 11.02 -3.34 12.07
CA ARG A 134 10.86 -3.60 13.50
C ARG A 134 9.56 -2.95 13.95
N SER A 135 8.41 -3.49 13.55
CA SER A 135 7.13 -2.99 14.04
C SER A 135 6.39 -4.06 14.81
N SER A 136 6.75 -4.18 16.10
CA SER A 136 5.97 -4.93 17.10
C SER A 136 4.48 -4.56 17.09
N ASN A 137 4.15 -3.35 16.63
CA ASN A 137 2.80 -2.81 16.56
C ASN A 137 1.97 -3.25 15.34
N LEU A 138 2.57 -3.95 14.36
CA LEU A 138 1.87 -4.46 13.17
C LEU A 138 1.65 -5.97 13.18
N GLY A 139 2.15 -6.68 14.21
CA GLY A 139 1.96 -8.13 14.36
C GLY A 139 2.71 -8.98 13.33
N ILE A 140 3.74 -8.44 12.69
CA ILE A 140 4.55 -9.14 11.68
C ILE A 140 5.90 -9.48 12.30
N SER A 141 6.22 -10.78 12.34
CA SER A 141 7.47 -11.29 12.92
C SER A 141 8.66 -11.13 11.97
N PHE A 142 9.87 -11.15 12.52
CA PHE A 142 11.09 -11.23 11.71
C PHE A 142 11.12 -12.49 10.82
N ASP A 143 10.64 -13.62 11.34
CA ASP A 143 10.50 -14.86 10.56
C ASP A 143 9.62 -14.67 9.32
N PHE A 144 8.48 -13.98 9.47
CA PHE A 144 7.63 -13.63 8.33
C PHE A 144 8.40 -12.85 7.28
N HIS A 145 9.23 -11.87 7.67
CA HIS A 145 10.02 -11.07 6.72
C HIS A 145 11.00 -11.90 5.91
N VAL A 146 11.74 -12.78 6.58
CA VAL A 146 12.72 -13.65 5.93
C VAL A 146 12.03 -14.58 4.94
N ARG A 147 10.94 -15.22 5.36
CA ARG A 147 10.15 -16.09 4.49
C ARG A 147 9.53 -15.34 3.32
N ALA A 148 8.99 -14.14 3.54
CA ALA A 148 8.37 -13.33 2.50
C ALA A 148 9.39 -12.91 1.44
N ARG A 149 10.61 -12.54 1.87
CA ARG A 149 11.72 -12.25 0.97
C ARG A 149 12.10 -13.46 0.12
N HIS A 150 12.29 -14.62 0.75
CA HIS A 150 12.63 -15.85 0.02
C HIS A 150 11.51 -16.33 -0.91
N SER A 151 10.25 -15.95 -0.65
CA SER A 151 9.13 -16.26 -1.54
C SER A 151 9.04 -15.31 -2.73
N PHE A 152 9.69 -14.14 -2.65
CA PHE A 152 9.70 -13.12 -3.69
C PHE A 152 10.91 -13.25 -4.63
N GLU A 153 12.06 -13.68 -4.10
CA GLU A 153 13.27 -14.03 -4.85
C GLU A 153 13.10 -15.35 -5.63
#